data_AF-A0A073IY67-F1
#
_entry.id   AF-A0A073IY67-F1
#
_cell.length_a   1.000
_cell.length_b   1.000
_cell.length_c   1.000
_cell.angle_alpha   90.00
_cell.angle_beta   90.00
_cell.angle_gamma   90.00
#
_symmetry.space_group_name_H-M   'P 1'
#
loop_
_entity.id
_entity.type
_entity.pdbx_description
1 polymer ?
#
loop_
_entity_poly.entity_id
_entity_poly.type
_entity_poly.pdbx_seq_one_letter_code
_entity_poly.pdbx_strand_id
1 'polypeptide(L)'
;MKYLITAAALLVATPALAQNKMTVLLDWFIKSDHRPIIVVKELGYFADQGLEVEIIPPADPSAPPKLVAAGRGDIAVSYQPNQH
;
A
#
# COMPACT_ATOMS: atom_id res chain seq x y z
N MET A 1 29.28 -26.33 -19.61
CA MET A 1 29.16 -24.84 -19.55
C MET A 1 27.78 -24.39 -19.07
N LYS A 2 26.66 -24.90 -19.61
CA LYS A 2 25.30 -24.50 -19.22
C LYS A 2 25.00 -24.62 -17.70
N TYR A 3 25.45 -25.70 -17.07
CA TYR A 3 25.30 -25.92 -15.62
C TYR A 3 26.13 -24.96 -14.75
N LEU A 4 27.27 -24.49 -15.24
CA LEU A 4 28.11 -23.52 -14.54
C LEU A 4 27.44 -22.13 -14.51
N ILE A 5 26.72 -21.77 -15.57
CA ILE A 5 25.97 -20.51 -15.65
C ILE A 5 24.77 -20.52 -14.70
N THR A 6 24.04 -21.65 -14.60
CA THR A 6 22.91 -21.78 -13.68
C THR A 6 23.35 -21.75 -12.20
N ALA A 7 24.45 -22.41 -11.86
CA ALA A 7 25.00 -22.39 -10.51
C ALA A 7 25.48 -20.99 -10.10
N ALA A 8 26.11 -20.24 -11.03
CA ALA A 8 26.49 -18.86 -10.80
C ALA A 8 25.27 -17.96 -10.55
N ALA A 9 24.18 -18.12 -11.31
CA ALA A 9 22.96 -17.32 -11.14
C ALA A 9 22.28 -17.50 -9.76
N LEU A 10 22.33 -18.69 -9.19
CA LEU A 10 21.81 -18.98 -7.85
C LEU A 10 22.62 -18.29 -6.74
N LEU A 11 23.93 -18.09 -6.95
CA LEU A 11 24.83 -17.42 -6.00
C LEU A 11 24.66 -15.89 -5.97
N VAL A 12 24.09 -15.29 -7.03
CA VAL A 12 23.83 -13.84 -7.12
C VAL A 12 22.37 -13.46 -6.84
N ALA A 13 21.52 -14.43 -6.52
CA ALA A 13 20.13 -14.16 -6.16
C ALA A 13 20.09 -13.44 -4.80
N THR A 14 19.89 -12.12 -4.83
CA THR A 14 19.62 -11.34 -3.63
C THR A 14 18.28 -11.75 -3.03
N PRO A 15 18.16 -11.88 -1.70
CA PRO A 15 16.87 -12.13 -1.07
C PRO A 15 15.89 -11.02 -1.44
N ALA A 16 14.69 -11.40 -1.90
CA ALA A 16 13.60 -10.45 -2.05
C ALA A 16 13.23 -9.96 -0.64
N LEU A 17 13.53 -8.70 -0.34
CA LEU A 17 13.04 -8.06 0.88
C LEU A 17 11.54 -7.78 0.71
N ALA A 18 10.76 -8.07 1.75
CA ALA A 18 9.33 -7.80 1.74
C ALA A 18 9.07 -6.30 1.49
N GLN A 19 8.09 -6.00 0.63
CA GLN A 19 7.66 -4.63 0.40
C GLN A 19 6.80 -4.18 1.58
N ASN A 20 7.48 -3.54 2.52
CA ASN A 20 6.88 -3.06 3.77
C ASN A 20 6.26 -1.67 3.65
N LYS A 21 6.54 -0.95 2.55
CA LYS A 21 5.96 0.36 2.26
C LYS A 21 4.62 0.17 1.59
N MET A 22 3.60 0.86 2.08
CA MET A 22 2.31 0.91 1.42
C MET A 22 1.68 2.29 1.49
N THR A 23 0.90 2.63 0.45
CA THR A 23 0.13 3.86 0.34
C THR A 23 -1.36 3.55 0.45
N VAL A 24 -2.00 4.21 1.41
CA VAL A 24 -3.45 4.21 1.62
C VAL A 24 -4.03 5.51 1.08
N LEU A 25 -4.82 5.41 0.02
CA LEU A 25 -5.55 6.56 -0.54
C LEU A 25 -6.90 6.72 0.18
N LEU A 26 -7.20 7.91 0.68
CA LEU A 26 -8.51 8.18 1.28
C LEU A 26 -9.55 8.51 0.20
N ASP A 27 -10.83 8.33 0.51
CA ASP A 27 -11.97 8.70 -0.35
C ASP A 27 -12.25 10.22 -0.33
N TRP A 28 -11.79 10.91 0.71
CA TRP A 28 -12.04 12.34 0.92
C TRP A 28 -10.98 13.00 1.80
N PHE A 29 -11.16 14.29 2.08
CA PHE A 29 -10.49 14.94 3.22
C PHE A 29 -10.72 14.17 4.51
N ILE A 30 -9.73 14.25 5.41
CA ILE A 30 -9.75 13.59 6.72
C ILE A 30 -11.01 14.01 7.50
N LYS A 31 -11.81 13.00 7.88
CA LYS A 31 -13.06 13.11 8.66
C LYS A 31 -13.04 12.10 9.82
N SER A 32 -14.09 12.07 10.63
CA SER A 32 -14.16 11.22 11.83
C SER A 32 -14.13 9.72 11.55
N ASP A 33 -14.62 9.29 10.40
CA ASP A 33 -14.55 7.93 9.84
C ASP A 33 -13.12 7.43 9.61
N HIS A 34 -12.18 8.33 9.29
CA HIS A 34 -10.77 8.00 9.06
C HIS A 34 -9.95 7.84 10.35
N ARG A 35 -10.52 8.23 11.50
CA ARG A 35 -9.81 8.25 12.80
C ARG A 35 -9.13 6.93 13.14
N PRO A 36 -9.72 5.74 12.93
CA PRO A 36 -9.03 4.49 13.24
C PRO A 36 -7.69 4.37 12.50
N ILE A 37 -7.65 4.66 11.19
CA ILE A 37 -6.45 4.53 10.36
C ILE A 37 -5.37 5.55 10.79
N ILE A 38 -5.78 6.76 11.15
CA ILE A 38 -4.85 7.81 11.62
C ILE A 38 -4.28 7.46 13.00
N VAL A 39 -5.13 7.08 13.96
CA VAL A 39 -4.70 6.77 15.32
C VAL A 39 -3.74 5.59 15.35
N VAL A 40 -4.01 4.51 14.60
CA VAL A 40 -3.08 3.37 14.57
C VAL A 40 -1.74 3.72 13.93
N LYS A 41 -1.70 4.66 12.98
CA LYS A 41 -0.45 5.21 12.43
C LYS A 41 0.31 6.03 13.49
N GLU A 42 -0.40 6.92 14.20
CA GLU A 42 0.20 7.76 15.24
C GLU A 42 0.72 6.94 16.43
N LEU A 43 0.03 5.85 16.79
CA LEU A 43 0.44 4.93 17.85
C LEU A 43 1.56 3.97 17.42
N GLY A 44 2.00 3.99 16.16
CA GLY A 44 3.09 3.16 15.67
C GLY A 44 2.71 1.71 15.35
N TYR A 45 1.44 1.34 15.40
CA TYR A 45 1.01 -0.07 15.23
C TYR A 45 1.32 -0.63 13.84
N PHE A 46 1.38 0.21 12.81
CA PHE A 46 1.88 -0.23 11.51
C PHE A 46 3.37 -0.58 11.57
N ALA A 47 4.19 0.26 12.22
CA ALA A 47 5.61 0.02 12.37
C ALA A 47 5.91 -1.22 13.22
N ASP A 48 5.09 -1.49 14.25
CA ASP A 48 5.18 -2.71 15.06
C ASP A 48 4.93 -3.99 14.24
N GLN A 49 4.16 -3.88 13.15
CA GLN A 49 3.95 -4.95 12.16
C GLN A 49 4.96 -4.90 11.00
N GLY A 50 5.98 -4.05 11.09
CA GLY A 50 6.97 -3.86 10.05
C GLY A 50 6.45 -3.14 8.81
N LEU A 51 5.34 -2.41 8.89
CA LEU A 51 4.74 -1.65 7.79
C LEU A 51 5.06 -0.15 7.89
N GLU A 52 5.48 0.43 6.77
CA GLU A 52 5.62 1.87 6.57
C GLU A 52 4.43 2.37 5.76
N VAL A 53 3.46 2.99 6.44
CA VAL A 53 2.19 3.38 5.83
C VAL A 53 2.14 4.88 5.53
N GLU A 54 2.01 5.24 4.25
CA GLU A 54 1.67 6.58 3.81
C GLU A 54 0.14 6.70 3.66
N ILE A 55 -0.44 7.78 4.19
CA ILE A 55 -1.88 8.03 4.09
C ILE A 55 -2.06 9.32 3.31
N ILE A 56 -2.73 9.25 2.16
CA ILE A 56 -2.85 10.37 1.22
C ILE A 56 -4.32 10.71 1.01
N PRO A 57 -4.78 11.92 1.39
CA PRO A 57 -6.11 12.39 0.99
C PRO A 57 -6.15 12.65 -0.52
N PRO A 58 -7.30 12.43 -1.18
CA PRO A 58 -7.38 12.54 -2.63
C PRO A 58 -7.48 13.98 -3.09
N ALA A 59 -6.95 14.26 -4.28
CA ALA A 59 -7.23 15.51 -5.00
C ALA A 59 -8.62 15.51 -5.67
N ASP A 60 -9.08 14.33 -6.11
CA ASP A 60 -10.42 14.07 -6.63
C ASP A 60 -11.01 12.83 -5.92
N PRO A 61 -12.16 12.93 -5.25
CA PRO A 61 -12.86 11.83 -4.57
C PRO A 61 -13.17 10.61 -5.45
N SER A 62 -13.28 10.81 -6.77
CA SER A 62 -13.50 9.71 -7.72
C SER A 62 -12.21 8.97 -8.11
N ALA A 63 -11.06 9.52 -7.75
CA ALA A 63 -9.75 9.04 -8.19
C ALA A 63 -9.21 7.81 -7.45
N PRO A 64 -9.39 7.63 -6.12
CA PRO A 64 -8.70 6.56 -5.38
C PRO A 64 -8.86 5.16 -5.98
N PRO A 65 -10.06 4.69 -6.34
CA PRO A 65 -10.19 3.36 -6.97
C PRO A 65 -9.45 3.27 -8.31
N LYS A 66 -9.47 4.35 -9.11
CA LYS A 66 -8.77 4.42 -10.41
C LYS A 66 -7.25 4.43 -10.23
N LEU A 67 -6.76 5.13 -9.20
CA LEU A 67 -5.33 5.21 -8.88
C LEU A 67 -4.78 3.87 -8.38
N VAL A 68 -5.53 3.15 -7.54
CA VAL A 68 -5.18 1.78 -7.16
C VAL A 68 -5.13 0.86 -8.38
N ALA A 69 -6.14 0.91 -9.26
CA ALA A 69 -6.16 0.13 -10.50
C ALA A 69 -4.98 0.46 -11.44
N ALA A 70 -4.45 1.69 -11.37
CA ALA A 70 -3.29 2.15 -12.13
C ALA A 70 -1.94 1.89 -11.43
N GLY A 71 -1.92 1.22 -10.26
CA GLY A 71 -0.70 0.98 -9.48
C GLY A 71 -0.09 2.23 -8.85
N ARG A 72 -0.90 3.28 -8.64
CA ARG A 72 -0.50 4.57 -8.04
C ARG A 72 -0.86 4.68 -6.55
N GLY A 73 -1.25 3.57 -5.94
CA GLY A 73 -1.51 3.37 -4.52
C GLY A 73 -1.83 1.90 -4.28
N ASP A 74 -1.60 1.39 -3.07
CA ASP A 74 -1.77 -0.04 -2.78
C ASP A 74 -3.21 -0.37 -2.43
N ILE A 75 -3.85 0.47 -1.61
CA ILE A 75 -5.26 0.35 -1.25
C ILE A 75 -5.93 1.72 -1.20
N ALA A 76 -7.26 1.72 -1.34
CA ALA A 76 -8.07 2.92 -1.21
C ALA A 76 -9.28 2.67 -0.31
N VAL A 77 -9.61 3.67 0.50
CA VAL A 77 -10.95 3.79 1.09
C VAL A 77 -11.89 4.21 -0.04
N SER A 78 -13.04 3.55 -0.14
CA SER A 78 -14.07 3.90 -1.12
C SER A 78 -15.45 3.58 -0.58
N TYR A 79 -16.46 4.30 -1.06
CA TYR A 79 -17.86 3.95 -0.79
C TYR A 79 -18.33 2.95 -1.83
N GLN A 80 -18.92 1.86 -1.36
CA GLN A 80 -19.73 1.01 -2.23
C GLN A 80 -21.11 1.65 -2.39
N PRO A 81 -21.51 2.05 -3.61
CA PRO A 81 -22.87 2.54 -3.83
C PRO A 81 -23.86 1.42 -3.52
N ASN A 82 -24.97 1.74 -2.84
CA ASN A 82 -26.07 0.80 -2.69
C ASN A 82 -26.60 0.42 -4.09
N GLN A 83 -26.52 -0.87 -4.42
CA GLN A 83 -27.18 -1.41 -5.61
C GLN A 83 -28.66 -1.60 -5.23
N HIS A 84 -29.53 -0.74 -5.77
CA HIS A 84 -30.97 -0.90 -5.67
C HIS A 84 -31.49 -1.80 -6.79
#